data_AF-A0AAD6S2Y1-F1
#
_entry.id   AF-A0AAD6S2Y1-F1
#
_cell.length_a   1.000
_cell.length_b   1.000
_cell.length_c   1.000
_cell.angle_alpha   90.00
_cell.angle_beta   90.00
_cell.angle_gamma   90.00
#
_symmetry.space_group_name_H-M   'P 1'
#
loop_
_entity.id
_entity.type
_entity.pdbx_description
1 polymer ?
#
loop_
_entity_poly.entity_id
_entity_poly.type
_entity_poly.pdbx_seq_one_letter_code
_entity_poly.pdbx_strand_id
1 'polypeptide(L)'
;MPPQRQRERQREERLGRMYCSWSDSEGEGPIRRPNTRSKRQRGRRTRGPEAQARRNEEYLKRSRLKIAEHTEIITYPVPFPDHFANAKANAANVTNMVEELWPTSPANLPNATDDDSMNLFIKSQEPAEEQRAAMGSGGTKRSLSARLPAAEIAALEADGEPEYLAIRWADAIPAETLKMLVRLWDTLRLLGVKFPEAEHQRSGMPALHLGVWEMYGKLIKITTDARQTKLTKHDLPKSAPKEEILAAIDDLCRAVKEHVVPRLEQLMDRDVPGHRRVQERIHARVLHQLRSNKDFALRPDQDFGGLFTTMAVKEGGSERIHIDWNDNLHKYALIFAAGDWEGGEFCIPQLGIRIPLRPGQVLAVRTRLLAHCTAPITSGRRLVFTCFTNSLLLEHTLAGKDYTVL
;
A
#
# COMPACT_ATOMS: atom_id res chain seq x y z
N MET A 1 46.54 4.00 28.86
CA MET A 1 45.09 4.03 28.55
C MET A 1 44.40 4.90 29.59
N PRO A 2 43.75 6.01 29.22
CA PRO A 2 43.07 6.84 30.21
C PRO A 2 41.72 6.22 30.61
N PRO A 3 41.24 6.39 31.85
CA PRO A 3 40.06 5.69 32.34
C PRO A 3 38.77 6.24 31.72
N GLN A 4 37.88 5.31 31.41
CA GLN A 4 36.55 5.45 30.78
C GLN A 4 35.64 6.56 31.35
N ARG A 5 35.93 7.10 32.54
CA ARG A 5 35.08 8.08 33.24
C ARG A 5 35.21 9.53 32.75
N GLN A 6 36.27 9.88 32.01
CA GLN A 6 36.41 11.25 31.46
C GLN A 6 35.60 11.46 30.16
N ARG A 7 35.21 10.40 29.45
CA ARG A 7 34.43 10.50 28.20
C ARG A 7 32.92 10.68 28.43
N GLU A 8 32.40 10.27 29.58
CA GLU A 8 30.98 10.46 29.92
C GLU A 8 30.69 11.90 30.38
N ARG A 9 31.59 12.52 31.16
CA ARG A 9 31.41 13.93 31.57
C ARG A 9 31.44 14.94 30.42
N GLN A 10 32.27 14.73 29.41
CA GLN A 10 32.30 15.61 28.22
C GLN A 10 31.08 15.45 27.30
N ARG A 11 30.31 14.35 27.45
CA ARG A 11 29.10 14.09 26.65
C ARG A 11 27.86 14.73 27.29
N GLU A 12 27.80 14.85 28.61
CA GLU A 12 26.70 15.53 29.32
C GLU A 12 26.81 17.06 29.24
N GLU A 13 28.03 17.63 29.26
CA GLU A 13 28.21 19.09 29.11
C GLU A 13 27.85 19.63 27.72
N ARG A 14 27.81 18.77 26.69
CA ARG A 14 27.43 19.16 25.32
C ARG A 14 25.92 19.13 25.07
N LEU A 15 25.16 18.41 25.89
CA LEU A 15 23.69 18.32 25.78
C LEU A 15 22.97 19.31 26.71
N GLY A 16 23.63 19.79 27.76
CA GLY A 16 23.08 20.77 28.71
C GLY A 16 23.05 22.24 28.24
N ARG A 17 23.56 22.57 27.04
CA ARG A 17 23.58 23.97 26.51
C ARG A 17 22.53 24.27 25.44
N MET A 18 21.60 23.36 25.17
CA MET A 18 20.66 23.53 24.04
C MET A 18 19.20 23.81 24.43
N TYR A 19 18.88 23.90 25.72
CA TYR A 19 17.55 24.31 26.20
C TYR A 19 17.67 25.13 27.48
N CYS A 20 17.75 26.45 27.34
CA CYS A 20 17.37 27.44 28.36
C CYS A 20 17.57 28.86 27.82
N SER A 21 16.51 29.48 27.28
CA SER A 21 16.22 30.92 27.44
C SER A 21 14.94 31.29 26.69
N TRP A 22 13.80 31.13 27.35
CA TRP A 22 12.57 31.87 27.04
C TRP A 22 11.95 32.28 28.38
N SER A 23 12.24 33.50 28.81
CA SER A 23 11.43 34.27 29.75
C SER A 23 11.92 35.72 29.77
N ASP A 24 11.04 36.60 29.32
CA ASP A 24 10.76 37.96 29.80
C ASP A 24 11.90 38.95 30.06
N SER A 25 11.94 40.00 29.23
CA SER A 25 12.24 41.35 29.73
C SER A 25 11.51 42.41 28.90
N GLU A 26 10.65 43.14 29.59
CA GLU A 26 10.20 44.48 29.23
C GLU A 26 11.38 45.44 29.11
N GLY A 27 11.21 46.52 28.33
CA GLY A 27 12.00 47.74 28.51
C GLY A 27 12.74 48.27 27.28
N GLU A 28 12.24 49.40 26.81
CA GLU A 28 12.99 50.49 26.15
C GLU A 28 13.48 50.28 24.71
N GLY A 29 12.75 50.94 23.79
CA GLY A 29 13.13 51.05 22.40
C GLY A 29 14.21 52.11 22.14
N PRO A 30 14.89 52.02 20.99
CA PRO A 30 15.52 53.17 20.37
C PRO A 30 15.04 53.39 18.92
N ILE A 31 14.62 54.63 18.67
CA ILE A 31 14.96 55.49 17.52
C ILE A 31 14.92 54.80 16.14
N ARG A 32 13.80 55.02 15.45
CA ARG A 32 13.60 54.75 14.02
C ARG A 32 14.61 55.53 13.16
N ARG A 33 15.44 54.81 12.41
CA ARG A 33 16.09 55.34 11.19
C ARG A 33 15.19 55.09 9.98
N PRO A 34 14.99 56.07 9.06
CA PRO A 34 14.19 55.87 7.87
C PRO A 34 14.93 54.98 6.87
N ASN A 35 14.39 53.79 6.63
CA ASN A 35 14.91 52.85 5.63
C ASN A 35 14.27 53.15 4.28
N THR A 36 14.89 54.02 3.48
CA THR A 36 14.52 54.30 2.09
C THR A 36 15.02 53.20 1.16
N ARG A 37 14.44 51.99 1.27
CA ARG A 37 14.57 50.97 0.21
C ARG A 37 13.33 51.03 -0.67
N SER A 38 13.48 51.70 -1.81
CA SER A 38 12.50 51.69 -2.90
C SER A 38 12.24 50.25 -3.33
N LYS A 39 11.03 49.75 -3.03
CA LYS A 39 10.50 48.55 -3.65
C LYS A 39 10.40 48.81 -5.14
N ARG A 40 11.41 48.39 -5.91
CA ARG A 40 11.25 48.14 -7.34
C ARG A 40 10.18 47.06 -7.48
N GLN A 41 8.93 47.47 -7.61
CA GLN A 41 7.85 46.64 -8.12
C GLN A 41 8.30 46.19 -9.51
N ARG A 42 8.92 45.01 -9.59
CA ARG A 42 9.06 44.31 -10.86
C ARG A 42 7.64 44.03 -11.31
N GLY A 43 7.16 44.87 -12.22
CA GLY A 43 5.83 44.75 -12.82
C GLY A 43 5.62 43.31 -13.20
N ARG A 44 4.68 42.66 -12.51
CA ARG A 44 4.25 41.30 -12.79
C ARG A 44 3.60 41.41 -14.17
N ARG A 45 4.38 41.19 -15.23
CA ARG A 45 3.85 41.11 -16.60
C ARG A 45 2.78 40.04 -16.57
N THR A 46 1.52 40.48 -16.57
CA THR A 46 0.37 39.62 -16.79
C THR A 46 0.63 38.95 -18.13
N ARG A 47 0.90 37.64 -18.08
CA ARG A 47 1.14 36.89 -19.30
C ARG A 47 -0.15 36.94 -20.10
N GLY A 48 -0.02 37.25 -21.39
CA GLY A 48 -1.18 37.37 -22.27
C GLY A 48 -2.01 36.08 -22.27
N PRO A 49 -3.32 36.17 -22.53
CA PRO A 49 -4.23 35.04 -22.51
C PRO A 49 -3.77 33.86 -23.40
N GLU A 50 -3.04 34.12 -24.48
CA GLU A 50 -2.46 33.07 -25.33
C GLU A 50 -1.36 32.24 -24.66
N ALA A 51 -0.53 32.84 -23.81
CA ALA A 51 0.52 32.12 -23.08
C ALA A 51 -0.09 31.27 -21.95
N GLN A 52 -1.21 31.74 -21.38
CA GLN A 52 -2.00 30.96 -20.44
C GLN A 52 -2.73 29.82 -21.16
N ALA A 53 -3.30 30.06 -22.33
CA ALA A 53 -3.96 29.04 -23.16
C ALA A 53 -2.97 27.95 -23.59
N ARG A 54 -1.78 28.30 -24.09
CA ARG A 54 -0.73 27.32 -24.42
C ARG A 54 -0.29 26.49 -23.21
N ARG A 55 -0.18 27.10 -22.03
CA ARG A 55 0.10 26.37 -20.78
C ARG A 55 -1.03 25.47 -20.36
N ASN A 56 -2.27 25.92 -20.48
CA ASN A 56 -3.44 25.10 -20.17
C ASN A 56 -3.54 23.94 -21.16
N GLU A 57 -3.22 24.15 -22.43
CA GLU A 57 -3.18 23.11 -23.46
C GLU A 57 -2.01 22.14 -23.22
N GLU A 58 -0.84 22.62 -22.84
CA GLU A 58 0.31 21.78 -22.47
C GLU A 58 0.08 21.04 -21.16
N TYR A 59 -0.60 21.66 -20.20
CA TYR A 59 -1.07 21.04 -18.96
C TYR A 59 -2.11 19.98 -19.28
N LEU A 60 -3.09 20.24 -20.14
CA LEU A 60 -4.07 19.26 -20.63
C LEU A 60 -3.42 18.14 -21.44
N LYS A 61 -2.35 18.41 -22.19
CA LYS A 61 -1.55 17.40 -22.90
C LYS A 61 -0.71 16.55 -21.93
N ARG A 62 -0.21 17.13 -20.84
CA ARG A 62 0.53 16.42 -19.77
C ARG A 62 -0.38 15.72 -18.76
N SER A 63 -1.59 16.24 -18.55
CA SER A 63 -2.63 15.73 -17.66
C SER A 63 -3.59 14.78 -18.37
N ARG A 64 -3.53 14.72 -19.71
CA ARG A 64 -3.89 13.55 -20.49
C ARG A 64 -2.86 12.44 -20.19
N LEU A 65 -2.89 11.91 -18.97
CA LEU A 65 -3.14 10.48 -18.85
C LEU A 65 -4.28 10.24 -19.83
N LYS A 66 -3.99 9.65 -20.99
CA LYS A 66 -5.04 9.30 -21.95
C LYS A 66 -6.15 8.72 -21.09
N ILE A 67 -7.37 9.27 -21.19
CA ILE A 67 -8.53 8.50 -20.77
C ILE A 67 -8.49 7.36 -21.76
N ALA A 68 -7.73 6.32 -21.41
CA ALA A 68 -7.69 5.11 -22.20
C ALA A 68 -9.15 4.68 -22.27
N GLU A 69 -9.55 4.24 -23.46
CA GLU A 69 -10.83 3.55 -23.57
C GLU A 69 -10.83 2.47 -22.47
N HIS A 70 -11.95 2.35 -21.78
CA HIS A 70 -12.05 1.42 -20.68
C HIS A 70 -12.96 0.28 -21.07
N THR A 71 -12.56 -0.92 -20.72
CA THR A 71 -13.45 -2.08 -20.75
C THR A 71 -14.09 -2.19 -19.37
N GLU A 72 -15.42 -2.17 -19.34
CA GLU A 72 -16.19 -2.43 -18.13
C GLU A 72 -16.74 -3.85 -18.20
N ILE A 73 -16.42 -4.67 -17.21
CA ILE A 73 -17.00 -6.01 -17.06
C ILE A 73 -17.91 -5.98 -15.84
N ILE A 74 -19.16 -6.32 -16.07
CA ILE A 74 -20.13 -6.49 -15.00
C ILE A 74 -20.23 -7.98 -14.70
N THR A 75 -19.98 -8.36 -13.45
CA THR A 75 -19.97 -9.77 -13.02
C THR A 75 -20.84 -9.98 -11.79
N TYR A 76 -21.34 -11.20 -11.64
CA TYR A 76 -21.99 -11.67 -10.43
C TYR A 76 -21.00 -12.58 -9.68
N PRO A 77 -20.22 -12.08 -8.72
CA PRO A 77 -19.41 -12.97 -7.90
C PRO A 77 -20.35 -13.93 -7.16
N VAL A 78 -20.13 -15.23 -7.28
CA VAL A 78 -20.81 -16.18 -6.39
C VAL A 78 -20.24 -15.92 -4.99
N PRO A 79 -21.08 -15.48 -4.03
CA PRO A 79 -20.62 -15.21 -2.68
C PRO A 79 -20.09 -16.49 -2.05
N PHE A 80 -19.10 -16.36 -1.20
CA PHE A 80 -18.72 -17.48 -0.36
C PHE A 80 -19.90 -17.89 0.53
N PRO A 81 -20.21 -19.20 0.65
CA PRO A 81 -21.24 -19.67 1.56
C PRO A 81 -21.04 -19.15 3.00
N ASP A 82 -22.12 -18.91 3.77
CA ASP A 82 -22.07 -18.33 5.13
C ASP A 82 -21.09 -19.03 6.11
N HIS A 83 -20.84 -20.33 5.94
CA HIS A 83 -19.88 -21.06 6.76
C HIS A 83 -18.42 -20.65 6.49
N PHE A 84 -18.11 -19.95 5.40
CA PHE A 84 -16.80 -19.36 5.11
C PHE A 84 -16.44 -18.21 6.04
N ALA A 85 -17.41 -17.40 6.48
CA ALA A 85 -17.16 -16.30 7.40
C ALA A 85 -16.53 -16.78 8.73
N ASN A 86 -16.75 -18.05 9.08
CA ASN A 86 -16.26 -18.69 10.30
C ASN A 86 -15.04 -19.61 10.06
N ALA A 87 -14.70 -19.92 8.81
CA ALA A 87 -13.49 -20.68 8.50
C ALA A 87 -12.27 -19.80 8.77
N LYS A 88 -11.59 -20.01 9.90
CA LYS A 88 -10.27 -19.42 10.12
C LYS A 88 -9.37 -19.83 8.95
N ALA A 89 -8.92 -18.82 8.19
CA ALA A 89 -8.02 -18.84 7.04
C ALA A 89 -7.05 -20.04 6.99
N ASN A 90 -7.53 -21.20 6.53
CA ASN A 90 -6.67 -22.25 6.05
C ASN A 90 -6.72 -22.16 4.53
N ALA A 91 -5.63 -21.70 3.91
CA ALA A 91 -5.61 -21.57 2.46
C ALA A 91 -5.89 -22.91 1.76
N ALA A 92 -5.50 -24.05 2.35
CA ALA A 92 -5.82 -25.36 1.79
C ALA A 92 -7.34 -25.59 1.69
N ASN A 93 -8.12 -25.11 2.66
CA ASN A 93 -9.58 -25.23 2.61
C ASN A 93 -10.16 -24.30 1.53
N VAL A 94 -9.61 -23.08 1.40
CA VAL A 94 -10.01 -22.15 0.33
C VAL A 94 -9.67 -22.74 -1.03
N THR A 95 -8.46 -23.28 -1.21
CA THR A 95 -8.02 -23.95 -2.43
C THR A 95 -8.93 -25.13 -2.78
N ASN A 96 -9.10 -26.11 -1.88
CA ASN A 96 -9.94 -27.28 -2.14
C ASN A 96 -11.37 -26.90 -2.54
N MET A 97 -11.95 -25.90 -1.87
CA MET A 97 -13.31 -25.48 -2.17
C MET A 97 -13.39 -24.66 -3.47
N VAL A 98 -12.42 -23.78 -3.75
CA VAL A 98 -12.40 -23.08 -5.03
C VAL A 98 -12.19 -24.08 -6.17
N GLU A 99 -11.37 -25.10 -5.99
CA GLU A 99 -11.19 -26.18 -6.97
C GLU A 99 -12.47 -27.02 -7.14
N GLU A 100 -13.25 -27.24 -6.07
CA GLU A 100 -14.55 -27.92 -6.13
C GLU A 100 -15.60 -27.10 -6.89
N LEU A 101 -15.68 -25.79 -6.61
CA LEU A 101 -16.66 -24.88 -7.20
C LEU A 101 -16.27 -24.41 -8.62
N TRP A 102 -14.97 -24.33 -8.89
CA TRP A 102 -14.38 -23.84 -10.15
C TRP A 102 -13.21 -24.74 -10.57
N PRO A 103 -13.49 -25.92 -11.15
CA PRO A 103 -12.48 -26.93 -11.48
C PRO A 103 -11.52 -26.52 -12.61
N THR A 104 -11.75 -25.38 -13.25
CA THR A 104 -10.89 -24.89 -14.33
C THR A 104 -9.54 -24.46 -13.75
N SER A 105 -8.46 -25.08 -14.24
CA SER A 105 -7.09 -24.65 -13.93
C SER A 105 -6.94 -23.14 -14.16
N PRO A 106 -6.37 -22.37 -13.21
CA PRO A 106 -6.16 -20.94 -13.39
C PRO A 106 -5.41 -20.54 -14.66
N ALA A 107 -4.55 -21.43 -15.18
CA ALA A 107 -3.82 -21.24 -16.43
C ALA A 107 -4.71 -21.25 -17.68
N ASN A 108 -5.91 -21.83 -17.59
CA ASN A 108 -6.86 -21.99 -18.69
C ASN A 108 -8.01 -20.97 -18.65
N LEU A 109 -8.04 -20.07 -17.67
CA LEU A 109 -9.05 -19.01 -17.62
C LEU A 109 -8.88 -18.04 -18.79
N PRO A 110 -9.98 -17.60 -19.44
CA PRO A 110 -9.92 -16.59 -20.48
C PRO A 110 -9.40 -15.26 -19.92
N ASN A 111 -8.75 -14.46 -20.78
CA ASN A 111 -8.39 -13.10 -20.45
C ASN A 111 -9.65 -12.25 -20.25
N ALA A 112 -9.64 -11.38 -19.25
CA ALA A 112 -10.70 -10.40 -19.04
C ALA A 112 -10.80 -9.40 -20.21
N THR A 113 -9.67 -9.13 -20.88
CA THR A 113 -9.59 -8.34 -22.10
C THR A 113 -8.41 -8.81 -22.94
N ASP A 114 -8.57 -8.80 -24.26
CA ASP A 114 -7.49 -9.10 -25.20
C ASP A 114 -6.57 -7.89 -25.44
N ASP A 115 -7.02 -6.68 -25.07
CA ASP A 115 -6.24 -5.44 -25.16
C ASP A 115 -5.69 -5.06 -23.79
N ASP A 116 -4.40 -5.34 -23.58
CA ASP A 116 -3.73 -4.97 -22.34
C ASP A 116 -3.36 -3.49 -22.26
N SER A 117 -3.52 -2.71 -23.33
CA SER A 117 -3.26 -1.26 -23.33
C SER A 117 -4.42 -0.43 -22.74
N MET A 118 -5.58 -1.05 -22.50
CA MET A 118 -6.79 -0.40 -22.00
C MET A 118 -6.95 -0.50 -20.49
N ASN A 119 -7.61 0.48 -19.90
CA ASN A 119 -8.01 0.35 -18.49
C ASN A 119 -9.14 -0.69 -18.39
N LEU A 120 -9.13 -1.48 -17.32
CA LEU A 120 -10.14 -2.51 -17.06
C LEU A 120 -10.82 -2.21 -15.73
N PHE A 121 -12.14 -2.16 -15.74
CA PHE A 121 -12.94 -1.94 -14.54
C PHE A 121 -13.92 -3.10 -14.38
N ILE A 122 -13.86 -3.79 -13.25
CA ILE A 122 -14.72 -4.94 -12.96
C ILE A 122 -15.64 -4.54 -11.82
N LYS A 123 -16.95 -4.48 -12.09
CA LYS A 123 -17.97 -4.18 -11.09
C LYS A 123 -18.64 -5.45 -10.59
N SER A 124 -19.02 -5.44 -9.32
CA SER A 124 -20.03 -6.37 -8.83
C SER A 124 -21.38 -5.82 -9.26
N GLN A 125 -22.19 -6.62 -9.93
CA GLN A 125 -23.61 -6.34 -9.97
C GLN A 125 -24.21 -6.63 -8.60
N GLU A 126 -25.13 -5.78 -8.15
CA GLU A 126 -25.94 -6.12 -7.00
C GLU A 126 -26.70 -7.42 -7.33
N PRO A 127 -26.58 -8.46 -6.48
CA PRO A 127 -27.31 -9.69 -6.71
C PRO A 127 -28.81 -9.38 -6.72
N ALA A 128 -29.55 -10.02 -7.62
CA ALA A 128 -31.00 -9.89 -7.67
C ALA A 128 -31.60 -10.24 -6.30
N GLU A 129 -32.79 -9.70 -5.98
CA GLU A 129 -33.45 -9.93 -4.68
C GLU A 129 -33.63 -11.43 -4.37
N GLU A 130 -33.89 -12.25 -5.39
CA GLU A 130 -33.95 -13.72 -5.29
C GLU A 130 -32.61 -14.35 -4.90
N GLN A 131 -31.49 -13.85 -5.44
CA GLN A 131 -30.15 -14.29 -5.06
C GLN A 131 -29.83 -13.85 -3.63
N ARG A 132 -30.22 -12.64 -3.23
CA ARG A 132 -30.11 -12.16 -1.83
C ARG A 132 -30.87 -13.06 -0.87
N ALA A 133 -32.06 -13.52 -1.24
CA ALA A 133 -32.83 -14.46 -0.45
C ALA A 133 -32.14 -15.82 -0.33
N ALA A 134 -31.52 -16.32 -1.42
CA ALA A 134 -30.78 -17.58 -1.44
C ALA A 134 -29.45 -17.53 -0.65
N MET A 135 -28.84 -16.35 -0.55
CA MET A 135 -27.58 -16.13 0.17
C MET A 135 -27.70 -16.18 1.70
N GLY A 136 -28.90 -16.09 2.25
CA GLY A 136 -29.10 -15.95 3.70
C GLY A 136 -28.63 -14.60 4.23
N SER A 137 -28.89 -14.35 5.53
CA SER A 137 -28.58 -13.08 6.19
C SER A 137 -27.13 -12.96 6.68
N GLY A 138 -26.29 -13.97 6.45
CA GLY A 138 -25.00 -14.13 7.13
C GLY A 138 -23.78 -13.55 6.42
N GLY A 139 -23.78 -13.46 5.08
CA GLY A 139 -22.55 -13.43 4.28
C GLY A 139 -21.78 -12.11 4.23
N THR A 140 -22.46 -10.96 4.31
CA THR A 140 -21.81 -9.65 4.11
C THR A 140 -21.87 -8.73 5.33
N LYS A 141 -22.93 -8.80 6.13
CA LYS A 141 -23.09 -7.87 7.26
C LYS A 141 -22.24 -8.24 8.48
N ARG A 142 -22.03 -9.52 8.78
CA ARG A 142 -21.58 -9.95 10.12
C ARG A 142 -20.12 -9.64 10.47
N SER A 143 -19.20 -9.40 9.53
CA SER A 143 -17.78 -9.26 9.91
C SER A 143 -17.39 -7.87 10.42
N LEU A 144 -18.05 -6.80 9.94
CA LEU A 144 -17.81 -5.42 10.39
C LEU A 144 -18.94 -4.91 11.30
N SER A 145 -20.21 -5.26 11.00
CA SER A 145 -21.35 -4.70 11.74
C SER A 145 -21.46 -5.20 13.18
N ALA A 146 -20.87 -6.36 13.48
CA ALA A 146 -20.88 -6.91 14.84
C ALA A 146 -19.89 -6.19 15.79
N ARG A 147 -18.95 -5.38 15.26
CA ARG A 147 -17.86 -4.78 16.06
C ARG A 147 -17.81 -3.26 16.04
N LEU A 148 -18.37 -2.61 15.02
CA LEU A 148 -18.37 -1.16 14.89
C LEU A 148 -19.70 -0.55 15.35
N PRO A 149 -19.68 0.59 16.05
CA PRO A 149 -20.87 1.41 16.28
C PRO A 149 -21.60 1.73 14.97
N ALA A 150 -22.94 1.77 15.02
CA ALA A 150 -23.78 2.03 13.84
C ALA A 150 -23.44 3.34 13.10
N ALA A 151 -23.02 4.38 13.84
CA ALA A 151 -22.60 5.65 13.25
C ALA A 151 -21.32 5.54 12.40
N GLU A 152 -20.41 4.65 12.76
CA GLU A 152 -19.18 4.43 11.99
C GLU A 152 -19.42 3.59 10.75
N ILE A 153 -20.32 2.61 10.83
CA ILE A 153 -20.83 1.88 9.67
C ILE A 153 -21.48 2.87 8.71
N ALA A 154 -22.37 3.72 9.21
CA ALA A 154 -23.01 4.76 8.41
C ALA A 154 -21.99 5.74 7.79
N ALA A 155 -20.91 6.08 8.50
CA ALA A 155 -19.86 6.94 7.95
C ALA A 155 -19.04 6.24 6.84
N LEU A 156 -18.72 4.95 7.00
CA LEU A 156 -18.10 4.16 5.94
C LEU A 156 -19.02 4.00 4.73
N GLU A 157 -20.31 3.74 4.96
CA GLU A 157 -21.33 3.66 3.91
C GLU A 157 -21.51 5.01 3.22
N ALA A 158 -21.45 6.12 3.96
CA ALA A 158 -21.53 7.48 3.42
C ALA A 158 -20.31 7.88 2.58
N ASP A 159 -19.13 7.31 2.87
CA ASP A 159 -17.95 7.44 2.03
C ASP A 159 -18.04 6.59 0.74
N GLY A 160 -19.10 5.79 0.60
CA GLY A 160 -19.41 4.93 -0.54
C GLY A 160 -18.65 3.61 -0.46
N GLU A 161 -19.37 2.50 -0.62
CA GLU A 161 -18.70 1.22 -0.85
C GLU A 161 -17.89 1.29 -2.16
N PRO A 162 -16.70 0.67 -2.21
CA PRO A 162 -15.97 0.58 -3.46
C PRO A 162 -16.83 -0.14 -4.51
N GLU A 163 -17.21 0.59 -5.55
CA GLU A 163 -18.07 0.12 -6.65
C GLU A 163 -17.44 -1.07 -7.39
N TYR A 164 -16.11 -1.05 -7.53
CA TYR A 164 -15.38 -2.03 -8.31
C TYR A 164 -14.85 -3.17 -7.43
N LEU A 165 -14.85 -4.38 -7.98
CA LEU A 165 -14.15 -5.54 -7.43
C LEU A 165 -12.66 -5.47 -7.78
N ALA A 166 -12.35 -5.02 -8.98
CA ALA A 166 -11.00 -4.81 -9.47
C ALA A 166 -10.93 -3.67 -10.50
N ILE A 167 -9.80 -2.97 -10.53
CA ILE A 167 -9.47 -1.93 -11.51
C ILE A 167 -8.03 -2.15 -11.95
N ARG A 168 -7.79 -2.28 -13.26
CA ARG A 168 -6.44 -2.27 -13.83
C ARG A 168 -6.21 -1.00 -14.62
N TRP A 169 -5.14 -0.29 -14.29
CA TRP A 169 -4.65 0.84 -15.07
C TRP A 169 -3.47 0.40 -15.94
N ALA A 170 -3.54 0.67 -17.24
CA ALA A 170 -2.56 0.16 -18.21
C ALA A 170 -1.25 0.97 -18.28
N ASP A 171 -1.28 2.25 -17.95
CA ASP A 171 -0.11 3.15 -18.00
C ASP A 171 -0.02 3.97 -16.70
N ALA A 172 0.31 3.27 -15.62
CA ALA A 172 0.30 3.83 -14.26
C ALA A 172 1.69 4.20 -13.76
N ILE A 173 2.68 3.32 -13.97
CA ILE A 173 4.04 3.49 -13.45
C ILE A 173 5.04 3.59 -14.61
N PRO A 174 5.82 4.68 -14.70
CA PRO A 174 6.81 4.84 -15.77
C PRO A 174 7.85 3.72 -15.77
N ALA A 175 8.26 3.28 -16.97
CA ALA A 175 9.26 2.22 -17.14
C ALA A 175 10.60 2.50 -16.41
N GLU A 176 11.05 3.76 -16.39
CA GLU A 176 12.27 4.14 -15.67
C GLU A 176 12.16 3.96 -14.15
N THR A 177 10.97 4.19 -13.59
CA THR A 177 10.68 3.91 -12.18
C THR A 177 10.78 2.41 -11.91
N LEU A 178 10.21 1.56 -12.78
CA LEU A 178 10.28 0.10 -12.63
C LEU A 178 11.72 -0.42 -12.71
N LYS A 179 12.52 0.07 -13.67
CA LYS A 179 13.94 -0.28 -13.79
C LYS A 179 14.72 0.10 -12.52
N MET A 180 14.44 1.28 -11.95
CA MET A 180 15.04 1.70 -10.69
C MET A 180 14.66 0.76 -9.54
N LEU A 181 13.38 0.37 -9.42
CA LEU A 181 12.94 -0.56 -8.38
C LEU A 181 13.62 -1.94 -8.50
N VAL A 182 13.80 -2.46 -9.73
CA VAL A 182 14.55 -3.70 -9.97
C VAL A 182 15.99 -3.57 -9.49
N ARG A 183 16.68 -2.45 -9.81
CA ARG A 183 18.06 -2.21 -9.35
C ARG A 183 18.16 -2.14 -7.83
N LEU A 184 17.23 -1.44 -7.17
CA LEU A 184 17.22 -1.34 -5.70
C LEU A 184 16.96 -2.70 -5.05
N TRP A 185 16.08 -3.49 -5.64
CA TRP A 185 15.83 -4.87 -5.22
C TRP A 185 17.08 -5.76 -5.41
N ASP A 186 17.80 -5.63 -6.53
CA ASP A 186 19.06 -6.35 -6.77
C ASP A 186 20.12 -6.01 -5.73
N THR A 187 20.28 -4.73 -5.41
CA THR A 187 21.16 -4.28 -4.32
C THR A 187 20.78 -4.95 -3.00
N LEU A 188 19.50 -4.93 -2.65
CA LEU A 188 19.02 -5.53 -1.40
C LEU A 188 19.29 -7.05 -1.33
N ARG A 189 19.13 -7.77 -2.45
CA ARG A 189 19.46 -9.20 -2.54
C ARG A 189 20.96 -9.46 -2.43
N LEU A 190 21.79 -8.65 -3.08
CA LEU A 190 23.25 -8.76 -3.02
C LEU A 190 23.79 -8.53 -1.60
N LEU A 191 23.15 -7.66 -0.82
CA LEU A 191 23.50 -7.42 0.58
C LEU A 191 23.10 -8.57 1.52
N GLY A 192 22.37 -9.58 1.02
CA GLY A 192 21.99 -10.76 1.80
C GLY A 192 20.82 -10.50 2.75
N VAL A 193 19.81 -9.73 2.31
CA VAL A 193 18.58 -9.53 3.09
C VAL A 193 17.96 -10.88 3.50
N LYS A 194 17.49 -10.96 4.76
CA LYS A 194 16.83 -12.16 5.25
C LYS A 194 15.33 -12.08 4.96
N PHE A 195 14.86 -13.06 4.19
CA PHE A 195 13.45 -13.27 3.94
C PHE A 195 12.80 -14.04 5.09
N PRO A 196 11.50 -13.82 5.37
CA PRO A 196 10.75 -14.74 6.22
C PRO A 196 10.66 -16.12 5.56
N GLU A 197 10.22 -17.12 6.32
CA GLU A 197 9.89 -18.42 5.75
C GLU A 197 8.75 -18.24 4.75
N ALA A 198 8.80 -19.02 3.66
CA ALA A 198 7.74 -18.99 2.67
C ALA A 198 6.42 -19.45 3.31
N GLU A 199 5.36 -18.68 3.10
CA GLU A 199 4.02 -19.10 3.49
C GLU A 199 3.56 -20.20 2.55
N HIS A 200 3.79 -21.46 2.96
CA HIS A 200 3.39 -22.63 2.18
C HIS A 200 1.93 -22.56 1.71
N GLN A 201 1.06 -21.91 2.47
CA GLN A 201 -0.34 -21.72 2.11
C GLN A 201 -0.59 -20.82 0.87
N ARG A 202 0.33 -19.93 0.51
CA ARG A 202 0.13 -18.93 -0.56
C ARG A 202 1.12 -19.06 -1.72
N SER A 203 2.39 -19.33 -1.41
CA SER A 203 3.46 -19.37 -2.41
C SER A 203 4.64 -20.19 -1.94
N GLY A 204 5.38 -20.76 -2.89
CA GLY A 204 6.70 -21.34 -2.60
C GLY A 204 7.78 -20.27 -2.32
N MET A 205 7.52 -19.01 -2.68
CA MET A 205 8.49 -17.92 -2.60
C MET A 205 8.18 -16.99 -1.42
N PRO A 206 9.19 -16.63 -0.61
CA PRO A 206 8.98 -15.73 0.51
C PRO A 206 8.84 -14.28 0.04
N ALA A 207 8.12 -13.46 0.82
CA ALA A 207 7.97 -12.02 0.58
C ALA A 207 8.47 -11.21 1.75
N LEU A 208 9.14 -10.09 1.47
CA LEU A 208 9.46 -9.08 2.48
C LEU A 208 8.24 -8.19 2.70
N HIS A 209 7.77 -8.09 3.94
CA HIS A 209 6.74 -7.13 4.31
C HIS A 209 7.41 -5.86 4.84
N LEU A 210 7.23 -4.74 4.18
CA LEU A 210 7.83 -3.45 4.51
C LEU A 210 6.75 -2.44 4.93
N GLY A 211 7.12 -1.43 5.72
CA GLY A 211 6.19 -0.45 6.28
C GLY A 211 5.70 -0.79 7.68
N VAL A 212 4.42 -0.54 7.91
CA VAL A 212 3.76 -0.56 9.22
C VAL A 212 2.59 -1.52 9.23
N TRP A 213 2.55 -2.41 10.23
CA TRP A 213 1.56 -3.48 10.30
C TRP A 213 1.06 -3.74 11.74
N GLU A 214 -0.23 -4.06 11.85
CA GLU A 214 -0.91 -4.51 13.07
C GLU A 214 -1.44 -5.95 12.85
N MET A 215 -0.58 -6.97 13.01
CA MET A 215 -0.99 -8.36 12.77
C MET A 215 -1.74 -9.00 13.94
N TYR A 216 -1.33 -8.69 15.17
CA TYR A 216 -1.83 -9.37 16.38
C TYR A 216 -1.80 -8.39 17.56
N GLY A 217 -2.98 -7.93 17.97
CA GLY A 217 -3.16 -6.98 19.07
C GLY A 217 -3.41 -5.54 18.62
N LYS A 218 -3.30 -4.59 19.55
CA LYS A 218 -3.56 -3.16 19.33
C LYS A 218 -2.32 -2.34 18.98
N LEU A 219 -1.16 -2.99 18.89
CA LEU A 219 0.12 -2.30 18.75
C LEU A 219 0.55 -2.24 17.29
N ILE A 220 0.52 -1.02 16.76
CA ILE A 220 1.11 -0.69 15.47
C ILE A 220 2.64 -0.72 15.60
N LYS A 221 3.32 -1.36 14.65
CA LYS A 221 4.79 -1.39 14.59
C LYS A 221 5.30 -1.44 13.16
N ILE A 222 6.54 -1.01 12.95
CA ILE A 222 7.29 -1.37 11.75
C ILE A 222 7.37 -2.90 11.70
N THR A 223 7.18 -3.46 10.51
CA THR A 223 7.22 -4.91 10.31
C THR A 223 8.54 -5.53 10.80
N THR A 224 8.49 -6.80 11.14
CA THR A 224 9.69 -7.55 11.55
C THR A 224 10.70 -7.64 10.42
N ASP A 225 10.22 -7.82 9.18
CA ASP A 225 11.09 -7.93 8.00
C ASP A 225 11.78 -6.61 7.71
N ALA A 226 11.10 -5.46 7.82
CA ALA A 226 11.76 -4.18 7.67
C ALA A 226 12.87 -3.99 8.73
N ARG A 227 12.65 -4.41 9.98
CA ARG A 227 13.64 -4.29 11.07
C ARG A 227 14.79 -5.30 11.01
N GLN A 228 14.65 -6.34 10.18
CA GLN A 228 15.67 -7.37 10.00
C GLN A 228 16.15 -7.96 11.35
N THR A 229 15.23 -8.18 12.29
CA THR A 229 15.59 -8.57 13.68
C THR A 229 16.10 -10.00 13.80
N LYS A 230 15.86 -10.83 12.78
CA LYS A 230 16.28 -12.23 12.73
C LYS A 230 17.71 -12.42 12.18
N LEU A 231 18.43 -11.36 11.81
CA LEU A 231 19.85 -11.47 11.46
C LEU A 231 20.65 -11.78 12.73
N THR A 232 21.15 -13.00 12.80
CA THR A 232 22.03 -13.44 13.88
C THR A 232 23.49 -13.20 13.51
N LYS A 233 24.40 -13.18 14.51
CA LYS A 233 25.85 -13.09 14.24
C LYS A 233 26.38 -14.22 13.34
N HIS A 234 25.67 -15.35 13.26
CA HIS A 234 26.01 -16.49 12.42
C HIS A 234 25.56 -16.31 10.95
N ASP A 235 24.58 -15.44 10.70
CA ASP A 235 24.14 -15.08 9.34
C ASP A 235 25.09 -14.03 8.71
N LEU A 236 25.70 -13.18 9.55
CA LEU A 236 26.57 -12.06 9.14
C LEU A 236 27.82 -12.40 8.31
N PRO A 237 28.50 -13.56 8.43
CA PRO A 237 29.70 -13.81 7.63
C PRO A 237 29.45 -13.83 6.11
N LYS A 238 28.18 -13.93 5.69
CA LYS A 238 27.75 -13.95 4.29
C LYS A 238 26.90 -12.74 3.88
N SER A 239 26.53 -11.87 4.82
CA SER A 239 25.67 -10.70 4.56
C SER A 239 26.43 -9.41 4.84
N ALA A 240 25.98 -8.31 4.23
CA ALA A 240 26.46 -6.99 4.56
C ALA A 240 26.13 -6.62 6.04
N PRO A 241 26.78 -5.59 6.61
CA PRO A 241 26.37 -5.01 7.88
C PRO A 241 24.88 -4.71 7.91
N LYS A 242 24.24 -4.92 9.07
CA LYS A 242 22.80 -4.74 9.23
C LYS A 242 22.36 -3.33 8.80
N GLU A 243 23.16 -2.33 9.13
CA GLU A 243 22.91 -0.93 8.81
C GLU A 243 22.83 -0.68 7.30
N GLU A 244 23.65 -1.36 6.50
CA GLU A 244 23.62 -1.27 5.03
C GLU A 244 22.37 -1.93 4.46
N ILE A 245 21.97 -3.09 4.99
CA ILE A 245 20.72 -3.77 4.60
C ILE A 245 19.52 -2.86 4.93
N LEU A 246 19.48 -2.26 6.13
CA LEU A 246 18.41 -1.35 6.52
C LEU A 246 18.35 -0.10 5.63
N ALA A 247 19.51 0.47 5.28
CA ALA A 247 19.58 1.59 4.34
C ALA A 247 19.05 1.20 2.95
N ALA A 248 19.41 0.03 2.43
CA ALA A 248 18.90 -0.45 1.14
C ALA A 248 17.38 -0.72 1.17
N ILE A 249 16.83 -1.21 2.30
CA ILE A 249 15.38 -1.31 2.49
C ILE A 249 14.74 0.09 2.45
N ASP A 250 15.33 1.06 3.14
CA ASP A 250 14.80 2.43 3.19
C ASP A 250 14.89 3.13 1.82
N ASP A 251 15.95 2.88 1.04
CA ASP A 251 16.08 3.37 -0.33
C ASP A 251 14.99 2.78 -1.26
N LEU A 252 14.70 1.48 -1.14
CA LEU A 252 13.59 0.85 -1.88
C LEU A 252 12.24 1.44 -1.48
N CYS A 253 11.97 1.59 -0.18
CA CYS A 253 10.72 2.18 0.30
C CYS A 253 10.59 3.65 -0.12
N ARG A 254 11.67 4.44 -0.04
CA ARG A 254 11.72 5.84 -0.49
C ARG A 254 11.40 5.95 -1.98
N ALA A 255 11.98 5.07 -2.80
CA ALA A 255 11.71 5.05 -4.23
C ALA A 255 10.23 4.78 -4.54
N VAL A 256 9.60 3.84 -3.83
CA VAL A 256 8.15 3.60 -3.94
C VAL A 256 7.36 4.83 -3.48
N LYS A 257 7.71 5.41 -2.33
CA LYS A 257 7.06 6.60 -1.77
C LYS A 257 7.14 7.82 -2.69
N GLU A 258 8.28 8.07 -3.31
CA GLU A 258 8.50 9.28 -4.11
C GLU A 258 8.00 9.13 -5.56
N HIS A 259 8.05 7.93 -6.13
CA HIS A 259 7.79 7.73 -7.56
C HIS A 259 6.53 6.93 -7.88
N VAL A 260 6.09 6.05 -6.98
CA VAL A 260 4.91 5.20 -7.19
C VAL A 260 3.70 5.77 -6.47
N VAL A 261 3.81 6.07 -5.18
CA VAL A 261 2.67 6.54 -4.35
C VAL A 261 1.95 7.75 -4.98
N PRO A 262 2.62 8.82 -5.46
CA PRO A 262 1.92 9.97 -6.04
C PRO A 262 1.11 9.62 -7.30
N ARG A 263 1.55 8.61 -8.06
CA ARG A 263 0.81 8.12 -9.23
C ARG A 263 -0.41 7.32 -8.80
N LEU A 264 -0.25 6.46 -7.80
CA LEU A 264 -1.36 5.69 -7.25
C LEU A 264 -2.41 6.60 -6.60
N GLU A 265 -2.00 7.62 -5.86
CA GLU A 265 -2.91 8.63 -5.29
C GLU A 265 -3.72 9.32 -6.38
N GLN A 266 -3.09 9.76 -7.47
CA GLN A 266 -3.79 10.38 -8.61
C GLN A 266 -4.84 9.44 -9.23
N LEU A 267 -4.53 8.16 -9.39
CA LEU A 267 -5.46 7.17 -9.95
C LEU A 267 -6.62 6.90 -8.98
N MET A 268 -6.31 6.72 -7.69
CA MET A 268 -7.30 6.45 -6.65
C MET A 268 -8.21 7.66 -6.41
N ASP A 269 -7.69 8.88 -6.40
CA ASP A 269 -8.48 10.11 -6.28
C ASP A 269 -9.46 10.27 -7.46
N ARG A 270 -9.01 9.90 -8.67
CA ARG A 270 -9.82 10.01 -9.88
C ARG A 270 -10.95 8.98 -9.90
N ASP A 271 -10.63 7.71 -9.64
CA ASP A 271 -11.56 6.61 -9.91
C ASP A 271 -12.23 6.05 -8.65
N VAL A 272 -11.67 6.29 -7.47
CA VAL A 272 -12.20 5.82 -6.18
C VAL A 272 -12.01 6.86 -5.06
N PRO A 273 -12.51 8.09 -5.20
CA PRO A 273 -12.23 9.19 -4.26
C PRO A 273 -12.63 8.90 -2.80
N GLY A 274 -13.67 8.10 -2.57
CA GLY A 274 -14.09 7.68 -1.23
C GLY A 274 -13.03 6.86 -0.47
N HIS A 275 -12.12 6.19 -1.18
CA HIS A 275 -11.09 5.37 -0.56
C HIS A 275 -10.13 6.18 0.32
N ARG A 276 -9.78 7.39 -0.11
CA ARG A 276 -8.75 8.24 0.49
C ARG A 276 -9.09 8.72 1.89
N ARG A 277 -10.32 9.18 2.12
CA ARG A 277 -10.74 9.72 3.43
C ARG A 277 -10.52 8.74 4.57
N VAL A 278 -10.86 7.48 4.33
CA VAL A 278 -10.67 6.42 5.30
C VAL A 278 -9.17 6.12 5.50
N GLN A 279 -8.38 6.11 4.44
CA GLN A 279 -6.92 5.92 4.52
C GLN A 279 -6.25 7.06 5.31
N GLU A 280 -6.69 8.31 5.14
CA GLU A 280 -6.21 9.46 5.92
C GLU A 280 -6.47 9.30 7.42
N ARG A 281 -7.64 8.76 7.80
CA ARG A 281 -7.94 8.46 9.21
C ARG A 281 -7.03 7.36 9.76
N ILE A 282 -6.79 6.29 8.98
CA ILE A 282 -5.88 5.22 9.37
C ILE A 282 -4.47 5.77 9.54
N HIS A 283 -4.02 6.60 8.60
CA HIS A 283 -2.69 7.22 8.63
C HIS A 283 -2.52 8.13 9.83
N ALA A 284 -3.52 8.97 10.13
CA ALA A 284 -3.51 9.82 11.32
C ALA A 284 -3.35 8.99 12.60
N ARG A 285 -4.02 7.84 12.72
CA ARG A 285 -3.82 6.91 13.83
C ARG A 285 -2.41 6.32 13.85
N VAL A 286 -1.90 5.88 12.70
CA VAL A 286 -0.53 5.34 12.58
C VAL A 286 0.49 6.36 13.07
N LEU A 287 0.41 7.61 12.57
CA LEU A 287 1.29 8.70 12.99
C LEU A 287 1.14 8.99 14.48
N HIS A 288 -0.09 9.03 15.00
CA HIS A 288 -0.33 9.28 16.42
C HIS A 288 0.32 8.22 17.32
N GLN A 289 0.17 6.93 17.00
CA GLN A 289 0.75 5.85 17.81
C GLN A 289 2.25 5.70 17.64
N LEU A 290 2.78 5.96 16.44
CA LEU A 290 4.20 5.81 16.15
C LEU A 290 5.03 7.09 16.41
N ARG A 291 4.40 8.21 16.79
CA ARG A 291 5.10 9.49 17.05
C ARG A 291 6.26 9.37 18.05
N SER A 292 6.12 8.52 19.06
CA SER A 292 7.12 8.29 20.10
C SER A 292 7.97 7.03 19.83
N ASN A 293 7.70 6.31 18.74
CA ASN A 293 8.44 5.11 18.39
C ASN A 293 9.78 5.50 17.73
N LYS A 294 10.89 5.17 18.40
CA LYS A 294 12.25 5.48 17.93
C LYS A 294 12.58 4.84 16.58
N ASP A 295 12.14 3.60 16.34
CA ASP A 295 12.41 2.91 15.07
C ASP A 295 11.72 3.64 13.91
N PHE A 296 10.49 4.11 14.12
CA PHE A 296 9.74 4.84 13.11
C PHE A 296 10.32 6.23 12.84
N ALA A 297 10.71 6.95 13.88
CA ALA A 297 11.36 8.25 13.74
C ALA A 297 12.70 8.16 12.97
N LEU A 298 13.44 7.06 13.13
CA LEU A 298 14.69 6.82 12.42
C LEU A 298 14.49 6.33 10.97
N ARG A 299 13.29 5.87 10.62
CA ARG A 299 13.00 5.24 9.33
C ARG A 299 11.72 5.80 8.70
N PRO A 300 11.69 7.11 8.38
CA PRO A 300 10.50 7.78 7.84
C PRO A 300 10.08 7.28 6.45
N ASP A 301 10.97 6.56 5.75
CA ASP A 301 10.68 5.96 4.45
C ASP A 301 9.74 4.74 4.57
N GLN A 302 9.53 4.21 5.77
CA GLN A 302 8.54 3.17 6.05
C GLN A 302 7.09 3.72 6.10
N ASP A 303 6.91 5.04 5.96
CA ASP A 303 5.60 5.68 5.84
C ASP A 303 5.27 6.02 4.39
N PHE A 304 4.28 5.33 3.83
CA PHE A 304 3.81 5.50 2.45
C PHE A 304 2.70 6.55 2.30
N GLY A 305 2.58 7.50 3.24
CA GLY A 305 1.67 8.63 3.12
C GLY A 305 0.19 8.27 3.29
N GLY A 306 -0.09 7.12 3.89
CA GLY A 306 -1.44 6.70 4.22
C GLY A 306 -2.19 5.94 3.12
N LEU A 307 -1.76 6.00 1.86
CA LEU A 307 -2.45 5.28 0.77
C LEU A 307 -2.55 3.77 1.04
N PHE A 308 -1.49 3.20 1.58
CA PHE A 308 -1.41 1.87 2.17
C PHE A 308 -0.43 1.91 3.34
N THR A 309 -0.50 0.95 4.25
CA THR A 309 0.40 0.93 5.42
C THR A 309 1.51 -0.12 5.30
N THR A 310 1.28 -1.20 4.56
CA THR A 310 2.26 -2.28 4.36
C THR A 310 2.44 -2.56 2.87
N MET A 311 3.66 -2.94 2.49
CA MET A 311 4.01 -3.39 1.15
C MET A 311 4.74 -4.74 1.22
N ALA A 312 4.17 -5.77 0.62
CA ALA A 312 4.84 -7.04 0.39
C ALA A 312 5.61 -7.00 -0.94
N VAL A 313 6.87 -7.41 -0.96
CA VAL A 313 7.72 -7.46 -2.16
C VAL A 313 8.35 -8.84 -2.30
N LYS A 314 8.23 -9.46 -3.48
CA LYS A 314 8.87 -10.75 -3.80
C LYS A 314 9.10 -10.96 -5.28
N GLU A 315 9.93 -11.94 -5.61
CA GLU A 315 10.02 -12.49 -6.95
C GLU A 315 8.97 -13.59 -7.15
N GLY A 316 8.46 -13.71 -8.37
CA GLY A 316 7.48 -14.71 -8.75
C GLY A 316 6.03 -14.23 -8.61
N GLY A 317 5.17 -15.11 -8.10
CA GLY A 317 3.75 -14.86 -7.90
C GLY A 317 3.25 -15.47 -6.59
N SER A 318 1.93 -15.44 -6.37
CA SER A 318 1.27 -16.26 -5.36
C SER A 318 0.49 -17.33 -6.08
N GLU A 319 1.12 -18.48 -6.32
CA GLU A 319 0.63 -19.51 -7.26
C GLU A 319 -0.57 -20.28 -6.72
N ARG A 320 -0.78 -20.27 -5.39
CA ARG A 320 -1.87 -20.99 -4.74
C ARG A 320 -3.10 -20.11 -4.63
N ILE A 321 -4.27 -20.70 -4.87
CA ILE A 321 -5.55 -20.00 -4.75
C ILE A 321 -5.82 -19.66 -3.28
N HIS A 322 -6.03 -18.38 -2.99
CA HIS A 322 -6.27 -17.90 -1.64
C HIS A 322 -7.12 -16.61 -1.63
N ILE A 323 -7.52 -16.20 -0.43
CA ILE A 323 -8.08 -14.87 -0.13
C ILE A 323 -7.23 -14.23 0.96
N ASP A 324 -7.08 -12.92 0.90
CA ASP A 324 -6.33 -12.18 1.92
C ASP A 324 -7.22 -11.88 3.11
N TRP A 325 -7.32 -12.84 4.02
CA TRP A 325 -8.24 -12.78 5.17
C TRP A 325 -8.05 -11.55 6.08
N ASN A 326 -6.82 -11.04 6.11
CA ASN A 326 -6.41 -9.91 6.94
C ASN A 326 -6.59 -8.56 6.25
N ASP A 327 -7.03 -8.54 4.99
CA ASP A 327 -7.37 -7.31 4.28
C ASP A 327 -8.81 -6.89 4.61
N ASN A 328 -9.11 -5.61 4.47
CA ASN A 328 -10.45 -5.11 4.72
C ASN A 328 -11.36 -5.34 3.50
N LEU A 329 -12.62 -5.74 3.77
CA LEU A 329 -13.63 -5.97 2.73
C LEU A 329 -13.86 -4.75 1.82
N HIS A 330 -13.72 -3.53 2.33
CA HIS A 330 -13.99 -2.28 1.61
C HIS A 330 -12.71 -1.54 1.19
N LYS A 331 -11.58 -2.26 1.13
CA LYS A 331 -10.31 -1.71 0.67
C LYS A 331 -9.75 -2.52 -0.48
N TYR A 332 -9.01 -1.81 -1.34
CA TYR A 332 -8.22 -2.42 -2.39
C TYR A 332 -6.82 -2.70 -1.85
N ALA A 333 -6.29 -3.87 -2.18
CA ALA A 333 -4.85 -4.01 -2.32
C ALA A 333 -4.46 -3.43 -3.67
N LEU A 334 -3.32 -2.73 -3.72
CA LEU A 334 -2.74 -2.19 -4.95
C LEU A 334 -1.55 -3.06 -5.34
N ILE A 335 -1.59 -3.64 -6.53
CA ILE A 335 -0.60 -4.60 -7.02
C ILE A 335 0.05 -4.03 -8.27
N PHE A 336 1.37 -4.02 -8.31
CA PHE A 336 2.12 -3.72 -9.52
C PHE A 336 3.36 -4.61 -9.60
N ALA A 337 3.93 -4.73 -10.80
CA ALA A 337 5.09 -5.57 -11.02
C ALA A 337 6.14 -4.88 -11.89
N ALA A 338 7.40 -5.25 -11.66
CA ALA A 338 8.57 -4.80 -12.37
C ALA A 338 9.41 -5.99 -12.85
N GLY A 339 10.28 -5.75 -13.82
CA GLY A 339 11.08 -6.79 -14.48
C GLY A 339 10.58 -7.09 -15.89
N ASP A 340 11.04 -8.21 -16.43
CA ASP A 340 10.72 -8.69 -17.77
C ASP A 340 10.37 -10.17 -17.67
N TRP A 341 9.13 -10.53 -17.99
CA TRP A 341 8.60 -11.88 -17.79
C TRP A 341 7.44 -12.19 -18.73
N GLU A 342 7.18 -13.49 -18.92
CA GLU A 342 6.00 -14.01 -19.60
C GLU A 342 5.11 -14.80 -18.64
N GLY A 343 3.81 -14.83 -18.94
CA GLY A 343 2.79 -15.39 -18.06
C GLY A 343 2.53 -14.50 -16.83
N GLY A 344 2.25 -15.13 -15.69
CA GLY A 344 2.09 -14.42 -14.42
C GLY A 344 0.82 -13.54 -14.32
N GLU A 345 -0.20 -13.83 -15.11
CA GLU A 345 -1.51 -13.17 -15.04
C GLU A 345 -2.15 -13.31 -13.65
N PHE A 346 -2.95 -12.32 -13.25
CA PHE A 346 -3.70 -12.37 -12.00
C PHE A 346 -5.03 -13.11 -12.22
N CYS A 347 -5.11 -14.35 -11.76
CA CYS A 347 -6.27 -15.20 -11.96
C CYS A 347 -7.32 -14.98 -10.86
N ILE A 348 -8.59 -14.87 -11.26
CA ILE A 348 -9.73 -14.77 -10.34
C ILE A 348 -10.71 -15.90 -10.72
N PRO A 349 -10.49 -17.14 -10.23
CA PRO A 349 -11.32 -18.28 -10.58
C PRO A 349 -12.82 -18.05 -10.33
N GLN A 350 -13.16 -17.32 -9.25
CA GLN A 350 -14.54 -16.98 -8.91
C GLN A 350 -15.29 -16.20 -9.99
N LEU A 351 -14.55 -15.44 -10.80
CA LEU A 351 -15.09 -14.67 -11.91
C LEU A 351 -14.85 -15.36 -13.26
N GLY A 352 -14.18 -16.52 -13.26
CA GLY A 352 -13.86 -17.25 -14.48
C GLY A 352 -12.90 -16.52 -15.42
N ILE A 353 -12.07 -15.60 -14.91
CA ILE A 353 -11.20 -14.75 -15.73
C ILE A 353 -9.78 -14.67 -15.18
N ARG A 354 -8.84 -14.24 -16.02
CA ARG A 354 -7.53 -13.74 -15.61
C ARG A 354 -7.30 -12.32 -16.13
N ILE A 355 -6.59 -11.51 -15.35
CA ILE A 355 -6.24 -10.13 -15.68
C ILE A 355 -4.76 -10.10 -16.04
N PRO A 356 -4.40 -9.76 -17.28
CA PRO A 356 -3.01 -9.48 -17.64
C PRO A 356 -2.51 -8.30 -16.82
N LEU A 357 -1.44 -8.52 -16.05
CA LEU A 357 -0.72 -7.48 -15.31
C LEU A 357 0.70 -7.42 -15.84
N ARG A 358 1.00 -6.43 -16.67
CA ARG A 358 2.28 -6.19 -17.36
C ARG A 358 3.10 -5.11 -16.66
N PRO A 359 4.41 -4.97 -16.95
CA PRO A 359 5.21 -3.85 -16.44
C PRO A 359 4.54 -2.50 -16.74
N GLY A 360 4.42 -1.66 -15.72
CA GLY A 360 3.83 -0.30 -15.81
C GLY A 360 2.36 -0.26 -15.47
N GLN A 361 1.72 -1.43 -15.38
CA GLN A 361 0.32 -1.54 -14.97
C GLN A 361 0.19 -1.62 -13.45
N VAL A 362 -0.97 -1.20 -12.96
CA VAL A 362 -1.39 -1.32 -11.57
C VAL A 362 -2.75 -1.98 -11.52
N LEU A 363 -2.95 -2.91 -10.60
CA LEU A 363 -4.22 -3.54 -10.29
C LEU A 363 -4.64 -3.15 -8.86
N ALA A 364 -5.74 -2.40 -8.72
CA ALA A 364 -6.47 -2.31 -7.47
C ALA A 364 -7.47 -3.47 -7.40
N VAL A 365 -7.46 -4.28 -6.35
CA VAL A 365 -8.35 -5.44 -6.24
C VAL A 365 -8.78 -5.69 -4.79
N ARG A 366 -10.04 -6.08 -4.59
CA ARG A 366 -10.60 -6.47 -3.29
C ARG A 366 -10.23 -7.93 -2.98
N THR A 367 -8.96 -8.16 -2.65
CA THR A 367 -8.34 -9.48 -2.33
C THR A 367 -9.01 -10.24 -1.20
N ARG A 368 -9.73 -9.53 -0.32
CA ARG A 368 -10.55 -10.12 0.75
C ARG A 368 -11.82 -10.80 0.21
N LEU A 369 -12.37 -10.29 -0.88
CA LEU A 369 -13.59 -10.78 -1.53
C LEU A 369 -13.32 -11.76 -2.66
N LEU A 370 -12.22 -11.57 -3.38
CA LEU A 370 -11.90 -12.33 -4.58
C LEU A 370 -10.83 -13.39 -4.28
N ALA A 371 -11.20 -14.66 -4.40
CA ALA A 371 -10.22 -15.75 -4.45
C ALA A 371 -9.34 -15.57 -5.68
N HIS A 372 -8.03 -15.62 -5.47
CA HIS A 372 -7.08 -15.29 -6.51
C HIS A 372 -5.79 -16.08 -6.39
N CYS A 373 -5.07 -16.14 -7.50
CA CYS A 373 -3.70 -16.65 -7.59
C CYS A 373 -2.97 -15.99 -8.77
N THR A 374 -1.69 -16.30 -8.93
CA THR A 374 -0.89 -15.92 -10.09
C THR A 374 -0.74 -17.12 -11.01
N ALA A 375 -1.02 -16.94 -12.31
CA ALA A 375 -0.70 -17.95 -13.32
C ALA A 375 0.81 -18.27 -13.30
N PRO A 376 1.24 -19.44 -13.80
CA PRO A 376 2.65 -19.75 -13.91
C PRO A 376 3.41 -18.66 -14.69
N ILE A 377 4.59 -18.30 -14.19
CA ILE A 377 5.55 -17.49 -14.93
C ILE A 377 6.37 -18.45 -15.79
N THR A 378 6.29 -18.30 -17.10
CA THR A 378 6.90 -19.25 -18.05
C THR A 378 8.33 -18.89 -18.40
N SER A 379 8.69 -17.60 -18.30
CA SER A 379 10.04 -17.10 -18.57
C SER A 379 10.30 -15.77 -17.85
N GLY A 380 11.58 -15.43 -17.72
CA GLY A 380 12.02 -14.14 -17.18
C GLY A 380 11.92 -14.01 -15.66
N ARG A 381 11.90 -12.76 -15.19
CA ARG A 381 11.93 -12.38 -13.78
C ARG A 381 10.86 -11.34 -13.48
N ARG A 382 9.88 -11.75 -12.67
CA ARG A 382 8.80 -10.89 -12.17
C ARG A 382 9.07 -10.51 -10.73
N LEU A 383 9.19 -9.21 -10.45
CA LEU A 383 9.22 -8.63 -9.11
C LEU A 383 7.86 -7.99 -8.83
N VAL A 384 7.10 -8.53 -7.88
CA VAL A 384 5.75 -8.06 -7.54
C VAL A 384 5.74 -7.30 -6.23
N PHE A 385 5.01 -6.20 -6.23
CA PHE A 385 4.74 -5.34 -5.09
C PHE A 385 3.23 -5.41 -4.80
N THR A 386 2.85 -5.78 -3.58
CA THR A 386 1.47 -5.82 -3.11
C THR A 386 1.34 -4.88 -1.92
N CYS A 387 0.63 -3.78 -2.13
CA CYS A 387 0.44 -2.69 -1.19
C CYS A 387 -0.94 -2.82 -0.55
N PHE A 388 -1.02 -2.95 0.76
CA PHE A 388 -2.27 -3.23 1.46
C PHE A 388 -2.35 -2.53 2.82
N THR A 389 -3.57 -2.42 3.32
CA THR A 389 -3.86 -1.95 4.68
C THR A 389 -4.62 -3.03 5.42
N ASN A 390 -4.06 -3.48 6.55
CA ASN A 390 -4.66 -4.53 7.36
C ASN A 390 -6.03 -4.13 7.94
N SER A 391 -6.96 -5.08 8.04
CA SER A 391 -8.32 -4.84 8.54
C SER A 391 -8.36 -4.37 10.00
N LEU A 392 -7.47 -4.86 10.86
CA LEU A 392 -7.42 -4.45 12.26
C LEU A 392 -7.06 -2.97 12.42
N LEU A 393 -6.16 -2.45 11.56
CA LEU A 393 -5.84 -1.03 11.54
C LEU A 393 -7.10 -0.19 11.30
N LEU A 394 -7.93 -0.59 10.34
CA LEU A 394 -9.17 0.09 10.05
C LEU A 394 -10.17 -0.08 11.20
N GLU A 395 -10.44 -1.31 11.65
CA GLU A 395 -11.38 -1.61 12.73
C GLU A 395 -11.05 -0.80 13.99
N HIS A 396 -9.78 -0.73 14.38
CA HIS A 396 -9.32 0.01 15.55
C HIS A 396 -9.27 1.53 15.34
N THR A 397 -9.12 2.01 14.10
CA THR A 397 -9.24 3.43 13.76
C THR A 397 -10.68 3.89 13.85
N LEU A 398 -11.60 3.07 13.34
CA LEU A 398 -13.01 3.41 13.29
C LEU A 398 -13.60 3.44 14.69
N ALA A 399 -13.40 2.38 15.48
CA ALA A 399 -14.05 2.14 16.77
C ALA A 399 -13.82 3.22 17.86
N GLY A 400 -13.15 4.33 17.52
CA GLY A 400 -12.92 5.46 18.41
C GLY A 400 -12.26 5.05 19.71
N LYS A 401 -11.55 3.92 19.73
CA LYS A 401 -10.83 3.42 20.90
C LYS A 401 -9.64 4.34 21.11
N ASP A 402 -9.93 5.50 21.69
CA ASP A 402 -8.95 6.46 22.19
C ASP A 402 -8.00 5.71 23.11
N TYR A 403 -6.73 5.80 22.76
CA TYR A 403 -5.67 5.03 23.36
C TYR A 403 -5.26 5.72 24.66
N THR A 404 -5.88 5.33 25.77
CA THR A 404 -5.20 5.45 27.06
C THR A 404 -3.93 4.61 26.93
N VAL A 405 -2.80 5.32 26.83
CA VAL A 405 -1.45 4.77 26.84
C VAL A 405 -1.34 3.84 28.06
N LEU A 406 -1.11 2.55 27.82
CA LEU A 406 -0.67 1.64 28.88
C LEU A 406 0.80 1.91 29.20
#